data_AF-A0A352S3K8-F1
#
_entry.id   AF-A0A352S3K8-F1
#
_cell.length_a   1.000
_cell.length_b   1.000
_cell.length_c   1.000
_cell.angle_alpha   90.00
_cell.angle_beta   90.00
_cell.angle_gamma   90.00
#
_symmetry.space_group_name_H-M   'P 1'
#
loop_
_entity.id
_entity.type
_entity.pdbx_description
1 polymer ?
#
loop_
_entity_poly.entity_id
_entity_poly.type
_entity_poly.pdbx_seq_one_letter_code
_entity_poly.pdbx_strand_id
1 'polypeptide(L)'
;MPNPARCWSCSRISWDQTYPATAKSEPRCLEDRTSSSTGTDGSACDHRQDMFEQMKQSILVQRLNTLDPSAATAEQSLEMTTREGARHLGSDAGVLVPGKFADIAVIDLQ
;
A
#
# COMPACT_ATOMS: atom_id res chain seq x y z
N MET A 1 -16.84 -18.98 -17.10
CA MET A 1 -16.68 -18.24 -15.82
C MET A 1 -15.21 -17.89 -15.71
N PRO A 2 -14.77 -16.62 -15.86
CA PRO A 2 -13.35 -16.33 -15.85
C PRO A 2 -12.83 -16.42 -14.42
N ASN A 3 -11.77 -17.19 -14.26
CA ASN A 3 -11.06 -17.45 -13.01
C ASN A 3 -10.32 -16.18 -12.54
N PRO A 4 -10.64 -15.59 -11.37
CA PRO A 4 -9.98 -14.38 -10.88
C PRO A 4 -8.65 -14.78 -10.23
N ALA A 5 -7.62 -14.99 -11.06
CA ALA A 5 -6.26 -14.81 -10.59
C ALA A 5 -6.15 -13.36 -10.09
N ARG A 6 -6.29 -13.17 -8.78
CA ARG A 6 -6.23 -11.87 -8.09
C ARG A 6 -4.98 -11.15 -8.58
N CYS A 7 -5.11 -9.94 -9.11
CA CYS A 7 -3.96 -9.11 -9.46
C CYS A 7 -3.25 -8.72 -8.16
N TRP A 8 -1.98 -9.10 -8.02
CA TRP A 8 -1.13 -8.74 -6.89
C TRP A 8 -0.19 -7.65 -7.36
N SER A 9 -0.57 -6.39 -7.20
CA SER A 9 0.35 -5.27 -7.48
C SER A 9 0.97 -4.77 -6.18
N CYS A 10 2.30 -4.76 -6.14
CA CYS A 10 3.05 -3.99 -5.15
C CYS A 10 3.34 -2.61 -5.76
N SER A 11 2.83 -1.59 -5.12
CA SER A 11 2.88 -0.20 -5.55
C SER A 11 4.19 0.47 -5.15
N ARG A 12 4.78 1.22 -6.07
CA ARG A 12 6.00 2.03 -5.86
C ARG A 12 5.62 3.51 -5.90
N ILE A 13 4.97 3.96 -4.84
CA ILE A 13 4.28 5.25 -4.78
C ILE A 13 5.24 6.42 -5.10
N SER A 14 6.49 6.39 -4.61
CA SER A 14 7.51 7.41 -4.89
C SER A 14 7.83 7.54 -6.39
N TRP A 15 7.82 6.42 -7.10
CA TRP A 15 8.07 6.38 -8.54
C TRP A 15 6.88 6.93 -9.33
N ASP A 16 5.66 6.59 -8.90
CA ASP A 16 4.42 7.06 -9.53
C ASP A 16 4.19 8.57 -9.34
N GLN A 17 4.77 9.18 -8.30
CA GLN A 17 4.83 10.64 -8.17
C GLN A 17 5.79 11.29 -9.17
N THR A 18 6.97 10.70 -9.36
CA THR A 18 8.01 11.26 -10.24
C THR A 18 7.61 11.11 -11.72
N TYR A 19 6.94 10.02 -12.07
CA TYR A 19 6.50 9.72 -13.42
C TYR A 19 4.98 9.49 -13.47
N PRO A 20 4.15 10.56 -13.46
CA PRO A 20 2.70 10.42 -13.43
C PRO A 20 2.12 9.68 -14.64
N ALA A 21 2.88 9.55 -15.74
CA ALA A 21 2.50 8.74 -16.89
C ALA A 21 2.49 7.22 -16.62
N THR A 22 3.15 6.75 -15.55
CA THR A 22 3.17 5.33 -15.11
C THR A 22 2.19 5.02 -13.99
N ALA A 23 1.53 6.04 -13.40
CA ALA A 23 0.51 5.91 -12.34
C ALA A 23 -0.81 5.24 -12.82
N LYS A 24 -0.74 4.40 -13.85
CA LYS A 24 -1.85 3.96 -14.70
C LYS A 24 -2.71 2.82 -14.14
N SER A 25 -2.61 2.40 -12.88
CA SER A 25 -3.37 1.22 -12.45
C SER A 25 -3.94 1.17 -11.03
N GLU A 26 -3.77 2.21 -10.22
CA GLU A 26 -4.00 2.05 -8.78
C GLU A 26 -5.45 2.23 -8.27
N PRO A 27 -6.27 3.21 -8.70
CA PRO A 27 -7.60 3.37 -8.13
C PRO A 27 -8.50 2.15 -8.39
N ARG A 28 -8.26 1.48 -9.52
CA ARG A 28 -8.99 0.26 -9.92
C ARG A 28 -8.71 -0.92 -9.01
N CYS A 29 -7.51 -1.00 -8.42
CA CYS A 29 -7.18 -2.12 -7.54
C CYS A 29 -7.89 -2.02 -6.17
N LEU A 30 -8.12 -0.80 -5.70
CA LEU A 30 -8.90 -0.56 -4.49
C LEU A 30 -10.40 -0.85 -4.71
N GLU A 31 -10.91 -0.56 -5.91
CA GLU A 31 -12.29 -0.81 -6.31
C GLU A 31 -12.59 -2.30 -6.60
N ASP A 32 -11.68 -3.00 -7.28
CA ASP A 32 -11.85 -4.42 -7.68
C ASP A 32 -11.52 -5.44 -6.57
N ARG A 33 -11.24 -4.99 -5.33
CA ARG A 33 -10.80 -5.84 -4.20
C ARG A 33 -9.59 -6.71 -4.56
N THR A 34 -8.73 -6.25 -5.46
CA THR A 34 -7.44 -6.87 -5.70
C THR A 34 -6.50 -6.52 -4.55
N SER A 35 -5.73 -7.51 -4.09
CA SER A 35 -4.81 -7.32 -2.96
C SER A 35 -3.63 -6.46 -3.40
N SER A 36 -3.64 -5.20 -3.01
CA SER A 36 -2.57 -4.23 -3.21
C SER A 36 -1.69 -4.12 -1.97
N SER A 37 -0.38 -3.99 -2.16
CA SER A 37 0.59 -3.74 -1.09
C SER A 37 1.49 -2.56 -1.47
N THR A 38 2.11 -1.92 -0.49
CA THR A 38 2.98 -0.75 -0.72
C THR A 38 4.40 -1.02 -0.26
N GLY A 39 5.38 -0.41 -0.94
CA GLY A 39 6.78 -0.43 -0.54
C GLY A 39 7.50 0.85 -0.94
N THR A 40 8.65 1.12 -0.30
CA THR A 40 9.46 2.33 -0.54
C THR A 40 10.19 2.31 -1.88
N ASP A 41 10.37 1.15 -2.51
CA ASP A 41 11.41 0.94 -3.53
C ASP A 41 12.83 1.14 -2.93
N GLY A 42 13.86 1.17 -3.79
CA GLY A 42 15.25 1.36 -3.40
C GLY A 42 15.60 2.82 -3.06
N SER A 43 16.60 2.99 -2.17
CA SER A 43 17.03 4.31 -1.66
C SER A 43 17.49 5.32 -2.72
N ALA A 44 17.83 4.83 -3.92
CA ALA A 44 18.21 5.67 -5.05
C ALA A 44 17.00 6.41 -5.67
N CYS A 45 15.80 5.86 -5.52
CA CYS A 45 14.56 6.37 -6.12
C CYS A 45 13.59 6.90 -5.05
N ASP A 46 13.69 6.40 -3.82
CA ASP A 46 13.04 6.98 -2.65
C ASP A 46 14.12 7.30 -1.64
N HIS A 47 14.50 8.58 -1.54
CA HIS A 47 15.64 9.02 -0.73
C HIS A 47 15.44 8.80 0.78
N ARG A 48 14.28 8.28 1.20
CA ARG A 48 13.95 7.89 2.57
C ARG A 48 13.31 6.50 2.55
N GLN A 49 13.56 5.70 3.58
CA GLN A 49 12.89 4.41 3.79
C GLN A 49 11.89 4.52 4.94
N ASP A 50 10.96 5.47 4.80
CA ASP A 50 9.98 5.80 5.84
C ASP A 50 8.58 5.33 5.41
N MET A 51 8.08 4.29 6.09
CA MET A 51 6.78 3.71 5.78
C MET A 51 5.60 4.62 6.14
N PHE A 52 5.74 5.53 7.11
CA PHE A 52 4.67 6.49 7.43
C PHE A 52 4.51 7.53 6.33
N GLU A 53 5.63 8.02 5.80
CA GLU A 53 5.61 8.91 4.66
C GLU A 53 5.08 8.19 3.41
N GLN A 54 5.46 6.93 3.17
CA GLN A 54 4.89 6.14 2.07
C GLN A 54 3.38 5.92 2.20
N MET A 55 2.87 5.64 3.40
CA MET A 55 1.43 5.55 3.64
C MET A 55 0.72 6.85 3.31
N LYS A 56 1.24 7.99 3.78
CA LYS A 56 0.68 9.31 3.46
C LYS A 56 0.69 9.58 1.95
N GLN A 57 1.80 9.31 1.29
CA GLN A 57 1.94 9.50 -0.15
C GLN A 57 0.94 8.65 -0.93
N SER A 58 0.71 7.39 -0.51
CA SER A 58 -0.24 6.49 -1.19
C SER A 58 -1.65 7.08 -1.23
N ILE A 59 -2.08 7.69 -0.12
CA ILE A 59 -3.40 8.33 -0.01
C ILE A 59 -3.46 9.57 -0.90
N LEU A 60 -2.44 10.43 -0.84
CA LEU A 60 -2.42 11.70 -1.57
C LEU A 60 -2.40 11.48 -3.09
N VAL A 61 -1.63 10.50 -3.58
CA VAL A 61 -1.57 10.16 -5.01
C VAL A 61 -2.92 9.65 -5.51
N GLN A 62 -3.61 8.78 -4.77
CA GLN A 62 -4.95 8.32 -5.17
C GLN A 62 -5.95 9.48 -5.27
N ARG A 63 -5.97 10.36 -4.25
CA ARG A 63 -6.89 11.51 -4.22
C ARG A 63 -6.59 12.51 -5.33
N LEU A 64 -5.31 12.74 -5.63
CA LEU A 64 -4.91 13.63 -6.71
C LEU A 64 -5.30 13.05 -8.08
N ASN A 65 -5.11 11.76 -8.29
CA ASN A 65 -5.40 11.10 -9.56
C ASN A 65 -6.90 10.99 -9.86
N THR A 66 -7.71 10.73 -8.83
CA THR A 66 -9.17 10.61 -8.94
C THR A 66 -9.90 11.96 -8.82
N LEU A 67 -9.22 13.00 -8.34
CA LEU A 67 -9.80 14.28 -7.92
C LEU A 67 -10.92 14.10 -6.87
N ASP A 68 -10.85 13.01 -6.09
CA ASP A 68 -11.83 12.68 -5.06
C ASP A 68 -11.12 12.50 -3.70
N PRO A 69 -11.43 13.33 -2.68
CA PRO A 69 -10.83 13.20 -1.35
C PRO A 69 -11.22 11.89 -0.63
N SER A 70 -12.27 11.19 -1.06
CA SER A 70 -12.74 9.93 -0.48
C SER A 70 -12.11 8.69 -1.11
N ALA A 71 -11.34 8.84 -2.19
CA ALA A 71 -10.78 7.72 -2.96
C ALA A 71 -9.81 6.82 -2.17
N ALA A 72 -9.21 7.33 -1.09
CA ALA A 72 -8.34 6.55 -0.21
C ALA A 72 -8.41 7.03 1.23
N THR A 73 -8.34 6.07 2.16
CA THR A 73 -8.40 6.27 3.62
C THR A 73 -7.10 5.85 4.31
N ALA A 74 -6.90 6.31 5.54
CA ALA A 74 -5.72 5.93 6.34
C ALA A 74 -5.73 4.44 6.68
N GLU A 75 -6.92 3.89 6.95
CA GLU A 75 -7.15 2.49 7.25
C GLU A 75 -6.77 1.60 6.07
N GLN A 76 -7.18 1.96 4.85
CA GLN A 76 -6.78 1.23 3.64
C GLN A 76 -5.26 1.24 3.45
N SER A 77 -4.61 2.39 3.68
CA SER A 77 -3.15 2.50 3.59
C SER A 77 -2.41 1.64 4.63
N LEU A 78 -2.93 1.60 5.85
CA LEU A 78 -2.42 0.73 6.92
C LEU A 78 -2.60 -0.75 6.57
N GLU A 79 -3.75 -1.15 6.03
CA GLU A 79 -3.99 -2.52 5.58
C GLU A 79 -3.03 -2.93 4.45
N MET A 80 -2.82 -2.05 3.47
CA MET A 80 -1.86 -2.25 2.38
C MET A 80 -0.43 -2.48 2.89
N THR A 81 -0.05 -1.77 3.95
CA THR A 81 1.29 -1.82 4.55
C THR A 81 1.48 -3.03 5.48
N THR A 82 0.39 -3.54 6.08
CA THR A 82 0.43 -4.62 7.07
C THR A 82 -0.10 -5.94 6.50
N ARG A 83 -1.40 -6.21 6.66
CA ARG A 83 -2.03 -7.48 6.29
C ARG A 83 -1.88 -7.82 4.82
N GLU A 84 -2.07 -6.86 3.92
CA GLU A 84 -2.01 -7.11 2.48
C GLU A 84 -0.57 -7.26 2.00
N GLY A 85 0.38 -6.51 2.57
CA GLY A 85 1.81 -6.71 2.35
C GLY A 85 2.29 -8.09 2.82
N ALA A 86 1.91 -8.51 4.02
CA ALA A 86 2.22 -9.86 4.51
C ALA A 86 1.60 -10.94 3.63
N ARG A 87 0.35 -10.76 3.19
CA ARG A 87 -0.30 -11.66 2.24
C ARG A 87 0.47 -11.72 0.92
N HIS A 88 0.93 -10.59 0.39
CA HIS A 88 1.69 -10.50 -0.86
C HIS A 88 3.02 -11.24 -0.79
N LEU A 89 3.67 -11.19 0.37
CA LEU A 89 4.93 -11.88 0.63
C LEU A 89 4.76 -13.35 1.05
N GLY A 90 3.52 -13.83 1.24
CA GLY A 90 3.27 -15.15 1.83
C GLY A 90 3.77 -15.29 3.28
N SER A 91 3.82 -14.17 4.01
CA SER A 91 4.29 -14.09 5.39
C SER A 91 3.15 -14.31 6.39
N ASP A 92 3.48 -14.92 7.54
CA ASP A 92 2.59 -15.05 8.70
C ASP A 92 2.55 -13.80 9.60
N ALA A 93 3.12 -12.68 9.14
CA ALA A 93 3.08 -11.38 9.81
C ALA A 93 1.82 -10.56 9.44
N GLY A 94 1.79 -9.28 9.86
CA GLY A 94 0.83 -8.28 9.37
C GLY A 94 -0.54 -8.27 10.07
N VAL A 95 -0.80 -9.19 11.01
CA VAL A 95 -2.01 -9.20 11.84
C VAL A 95 -1.70 -9.60 13.29
N LEU A 96 -2.43 -9.02 14.25
CA LEU A 96 -2.30 -9.34 15.67
C LEU A 96 -3.36 -10.36 16.08
N VAL A 97 -3.06 -11.65 15.89
CA VAL A 97 -3.95 -12.77 16.22
C VAL A 97 -3.11 -13.89 16.86
N PRO A 98 -3.62 -14.64 17.86
CA PRO A 98 -2.87 -15.75 18.44
C PRO A 98 -2.35 -16.74 17.39
N GLY A 99 -1.09 -17.14 17.53
CA GLY A 99 -0.44 -18.09 16.61
C GLY A 99 0.22 -17.45 15.37
N LYS A 100 0.21 -16.12 15.23
CA LYS A 100 0.96 -15.37 14.20
C LYS A 100 2.22 -14.72 14.80
N PHE A 101 3.10 -14.18 13.95
CA PHE A 101 4.33 -13.53 14.40
C PHE A 101 4.05 -12.28 15.26
N ALA A 102 4.92 -12.04 16.24
CA ALA A 102 4.82 -10.91 17.17
C ALA A 102 5.51 -9.65 16.63
N ASP A 103 5.23 -9.29 15.37
CA ASP A 103 5.79 -8.12 14.70
C ASP A 103 4.94 -6.90 15.05
N ILE A 104 5.39 -6.12 16.04
CA ILE A 104 4.62 -5.02 16.64
C ILE A 104 5.41 -3.72 16.53
N ALA A 105 4.76 -2.67 16.03
CA ALA A 105 5.22 -1.29 16.13
C ALA A 105 4.35 -0.55 17.16
N VAL A 106 4.98 0.16 18.09
CA VAL A 106 4.30 1.02 19.07
C VAL A 106 4.55 2.46 18.68
N ILE A 107 3.46 3.23 18.53
CA ILE A 107 3.49 4.63 18.10
C ILE A 107 3.06 5.49 19.28
N ASP A 108 3.88 6.48 19.60
CA ASP A 108 3.52 7.53 20.55
C ASP A 108 2.76 8.64 19.82
N LEU A 109 1.67 9.13 20.41
CA LEU A 109 0.77 10.13 19.82
C LEU A 109 0.88 11.52 20.50
N GLN A 110 1.90 11.69 21.33
CA GLN A 110 2.16 12.90 22.13
C GLN A 110 2.44 14.15 21.31
#